data_AF-A0A918U942-F1
#
_entry.id   AF-A0A918U942-F1
#
_cell.length_a   1.000
_cell.length_b   1.000
_cell.length_c   1.000
_cell.angle_alpha   90.00
_cell.angle_beta   90.00
_cell.angle_gamma   90.00
#
_symmetry.space_group_name_H-M   'P 1'
#
loop_
_entity.id
_entity.type
_entity.pdbx_description
1 polymer ?
#
loop_
_entity_poly.entity_id
_entity_poly.type
_entity_poly.pdbx_seq_one_letter_code
_entity_poly.pdbx_strand_id
1 'polypeptide(L)' 'MEREGADRPVPRGHTEEITLDGEDEPVTVKLGVWISNTKSRRDRLDADQLAALRELGMKWA' A
#
# COMPACT_ATOMS: atom_id res chain seq x y z
N MET A 1 -9.02 -8.87 11.80
CA MET A 1 -9.86 -8.41 10.68
C MET A 1 -9.11 -8.72 9.40
N GLU A 2 -9.18 -9.97 8.92
CA GLU A 2 -8.58 -10.38 7.65
C GLU A 2 -9.55 -9.97 6.54
N ARG A 3 -9.16 -8.97 5.74
CA ARG A 3 -10.00 -8.46 4.65
C ARG A 3 -9.61 -9.16 3.36
N GLU A 4 -10.47 -10.09 2.95
CA GLU A 4 -10.50 -10.79 1.69
C GLU A 4 -10.30 -9.79 0.51
N GLY A 5 -9.19 -9.91 -0.22
CA GLY A 5 -8.87 -8.96 -1.27
C GLY A 5 -7.45 -9.01 -1.87
N ALA A 6 -6.57 -9.92 -1.42
CA ALA A 6 -5.19 -10.00 -1.92
C ALA A 6 -5.08 -10.12 -3.47
N ASP A 7 -6.13 -10.61 -4.13
CA ASP A 7 -6.17 -10.81 -5.58
C ASP A 7 -6.92 -9.73 -6.39
N ARG A 8 -7.53 -8.72 -5.73
CA ARG A 8 -8.22 -7.64 -6.46
C ARG A 8 -7.33 -6.39 -6.56
N PRO A 9 -7.08 -5.86 -7.77
CA PRO A 9 -6.34 -4.62 -7.92
C PRO A 9 -7.01 -3.47 -7.16
N VAL A 10 -6.27 -2.80 -6.28
CA VAL A 10 -6.74 -1.60 -5.58
C VAL A 10 -7.03 -0.50 -6.61
N PRO A 11 -8.28 0.02 -6.71
CA PRO A 11 -8.60 1.10 -7.63
C PRO A 11 -7.75 2.34 -7.33
N ARG A 12 -7.32 3.07 -8.36
CA ARG A 12 -6.47 4.26 -8.18
C ARG A 12 -7.08 5.32 -7.25
N GLY A 13 -8.40 5.46 -7.24
CA GLY A 13 -9.12 6.41 -6.39
C GLY A 13 -9.33 5.96 -4.94
N HIS A 14 -8.84 4.78 -4.56
CA HIS A 14 -9.07 4.21 -3.24
C HIS A 14 -8.33 4.99 -2.14
N THR A 15 -9.07 5.26 -1.06
CA THR A 15 -8.61 5.94 0.15
C THR A 15 -8.92 5.10 1.37
N GLU A 16 -8.02 5.14 2.36
CA GLU A 16 -8.16 4.47 3.65
C GLU A 16 -8.00 5.49 4.77
N GLU A 17 -8.71 5.30 5.87
CA GLU A 17 -8.53 6.09 7.10
C GLU A 17 -7.70 5.27 8.08
N ILE A 18 -6.56 5.82 8.51
CA ILE A 18 -5.65 5.14 9.44
C ILE A 18 -5.47 5.97 10.69
N THR A 19 -5.58 5.34 11.85
CA THR A 19 -5.15 5.93 13.11
C THR A 19 -3.67 5.62 13.29
N LEU A 20 -2.87 6.66 13.53
CA LEU A 20 -1.45 6.51 13.83
C LEU A 20 -1.28 6.40 15.34
N ASP A 21 -0.32 5.59 15.78
CA ASP A 21 -0.04 5.47 17.22
C ASP A 21 0.37 6.83 17.78
N GLY A 22 -0.42 7.34 18.74
CA GLY A 22 -0.21 8.65 19.36
C GLY A 22 -1.00 9.81 18.74
N GLU A 23 -1.79 9.56 17.70
CA GLU A 23 -2.70 10.54 17.09
C GLU A 23 -4.16 10.16 17.40
N ASP A 24 -4.94 11.13 17.90
CA ASP A 24 -6.36 10.92 18.23
C ASP A 24 -7.26 10.96 16.98
N GLU A 25 -6.83 11.63 15.91
CA GLU A 25 -7.61 11.76 14.67
C GLU A 25 -7.09 10.87 13.55
N PRO A 26 -7.97 10.12 12.86
CA PRO A 26 -7.57 9.30 11.72
C PRO A 26 -7.15 10.16 10.53
N VAL A 27 -6.12 9.70 9.82
CA VAL A 27 -5.59 10.34 8.62
C VAL A 27 -6.11 9.61 7.38
N THR A 28 -6.61 10.35 6.41
CA THR A 28 -6.98 9.78 5.10
C THR A 28 -5.73 9.59 4.22
N VAL A 29 -5.45 8.36 3.84
CA VAL A 29 -4.37 7.96 2.93
C VAL A 29 -4.93 7.56 1.58
N LYS A 30 -4.40 8.14 0.49
CA LYS A 30 -4.74 7.78 -0.90
C LYS A 30 -4.00 6.52 -1.34
N LEU A 31 -4.37 5.38 -0.77
CA LEU A 31 -3.67 4.11 -0.96
C LEU A 31 -3.57 3.69 -2.44
N GLY A 32 -4.62 3.88 -3.23
CA GLY A 32 -4.60 3.55 -4.67
C GLY A 32 -3.59 4.38 -5.46
N VAL A 33 -3.41 5.65 -5.09
CA VAL A 33 -2.40 6.54 -5.69
C VAL A 33 -1.00 6.11 -5.27
N TRP A 34 -0.80 5.80 -3.98
CA TRP A 34 0.48 5.34 -3.46
C TRP A 34 0.93 4.05 -4.17
N ILE A 35 0.09 3.01 -4.25
CA ILE A 35 0.40 1.76 -4.95
C ILE A 35 0.78 2.03 -6.41
N SER A 36 0.01 2.87 -7.10
CA SER A 36 0.30 3.23 -8.50
C SER A 36 1.69 3.87 -8.66
N ASN A 37 2.03 4.80 -7.76
CA ASN A 37 3.31 5.50 -7.79
C ASN A 37 4.48 4.58 -7.44
N THR A 38 4.33 3.74 -6.42
CA THR A 38 5.34 2.77 -6.00
C THR A 38 5.63 1.78 -7.12
N LYS A 39 4.59 1.24 -7.78
CA LYS A 39 4.76 0.35 -8.93
C LYS A 39 5.44 1.03 -10.12
N SER A 40 5.07 2.27 -10.44
CA SER A 40 5.71 3.03 -11.53
C SER A 40 7.17 3.41 -11.27
N ARG A 41 7.58 3.47 -10.01
CA ARG A 41 8.96 3.80 -9.59
C ARG A 41 9.69 2.60 -8.98
N ARG A 42 9.26 1.39 -9.33
CA ARG A 42 9.83 0.13 -8.82
C ARG A 42 11.33 0.04 -9.07
N ASP A 43 11.82 0.62 -10.16
CA ASP A 43 13.23 0.74 -10.52
C ASP A 43 14.07 1.53 -9.49
N ARG A 44 13.43 2.30 -8.60
CA ARG A 44 14.08 3.09 -7.55
C ARG A 44 14.00 2.44 -6.17
N LEU A 45 13.35 1.29 -6.05
CA LEU A 45 13.23 0.58 -4.78
C LEU A 45 14.43 -0.34 -4.58
N ASP A 46 14.95 -0.37 -3.36
CA ASP A 46 16.00 -1.32 -2.99
C ASP A 46 15.42 -2.73 -2.76
N ALA A 47 16.32 -3.70 -2.58
CA ALA A 47 15.94 -5.10 -2.43
C ALA A 47 15.09 -5.35 -1.18
N ASP A 48 15.35 -4.64 -0.09
CA ASP A 48 14.66 -4.82 1.18
C ASP A 48 13.24 -4.23 1.10
N GLN A 49 13.07 -3.09 0.44
CA GLN A 49 11.78 -2.50 0.13
C GLN A 49 10.92 -3.42 -0.73
N LEU A 50 11.51 -4.02 -1.78
CA LEU A 50 10.80 -4.98 -2.62
C LEU A 50 10.44 -6.25 -1.85
N ALA A 51 11.33 -6.74 -0.98
CA ALA A 51 11.05 -7.88 -0.13
C ALA A 51 9.87 -7.61 0.83
N ALA A 52 9.86 -6.47 1.50
CA ALA A 52 8.76 -6.07 2.38
C ALA A 52 7.42 -5.97 1.63
N LEU A 53 7.42 -5.40 0.41
CA LEU A 53 6.21 -5.35 -0.42
C LEU A 53 5.70 -6.74 -0.82
N ARG A 54 6.60 -7.69 -1.12
CA ARG A 54 6.23 -9.09 -1.42
C ARG A 54 5.62 -9.78 -0.22
N GLU A 55 6.18 -9.57 0.97
CA GLU A 55 5.63 -10.12 2.23
C GLU A 55 4.21 -9.61 2.48
N LEU A 56 3.92 -8.36 2.11
CA LEU A 56 2.57 -7.77 2.12
C LEU A 56 1.66 -8.24 0.98
N GLY A 57 2.10 -9.17 0.13
CA GLY A 57 1.30 -9.76 -0.96
C GLY A 57 1.37 -9.01 -2.29
N MET A 58 2.23 -7.99 -2.44
CA MET A 58 2.40 -7.28 -3.71
C MET A 58 3.20 -8.13 -4.71
N LYS A 59 2.52 -9.01 -5.45
CA LYS A 59 3.13 -9.96 -6.42
C LYS A 59 3.99 -9.30 -7.52
N TRP A 60 3.86 -7.98 -7.73
CA TRP A 60 4.62 -7.22 -8.72
C TRP A 60 5.96 -6.68 -8.20
N ALA A 61 6.17 -6.65 -6.88
CA ALA A 61 7.41 -6.19 -6.29
C ALA A 61 8.54 -7.16 -6.63
#